data_AF-A0A1Z9SRR3-F1
#
_entry.id   AF-A0A1Z9SRR3-F1
#
_cell.length_a   1.000
_cell.length_b   1.000
_cell.length_c   1.000
_cell.angle_alpha   90.00
_cell.angle_beta   90.00
_cell.angle_gamma   90.00
#
_symmetry.space_group_name_H-M   'P 1'
#
loop_
_entity.id
_entity.type
_entity.pdbx_description
1 polymer ?
#
loop_
_entity_poly.entity_id
_entity_poly.type
_entity_poly.pdbx_seq_one_letter_code
_entity_poly.pdbx_strand_id
1 'polypeptide(L)'
;MSSCTKDDPQRHLNLGNWYLQRGLVDEAIMEYREVSRLFSGDVSKLKRNEYNILGTAHLKLAIAYTKKGWWEYALNEAKRSFEITPNKDCHDLISLIDEKITMKTNIN
;
A
#
# COMPACT_ATOMS: atom_id res chain seq x y z
N MET A 1 7.39 -10.44 30.58
CA MET A 1 8.19 -11.27 29.68
C MET A 1 7.82 -10.88 28.24
N SER A 2 8.54 -9.90 27.67
CA SER A 2 8.30 -9.46 26.29
C SER A 2 9.03 -10.37 25.34
N SER A 3 8.32 -11.33 24.75
CA SER A 3 8.82 -12.13 23.64
C SER A 3 9.17 -11.19 22.49
N CYS A 4 10.46 -10.87 22.35
CA CYS A 4 10.98 -9.96 21.34
C CYS A 4 11.04 -10.70 19.99
N THR A 5 9.88 -11.02 19.43
CA THR A 5 9.75 -11.16 17.99
C THR A 5 9.75 -9.74 17.45
N LYS A 6 10.89 -9.28 16.92
CA LYS A 6 10.91 -8.03 16.15
C LYS A 6 9.97 -8.24 14.95
N ASP A 7 8.84 -7.54 14.94
CA ASP A 7 7.94 -7.54 13.80
C ASP A 7 8.72 -7.13 12.55
N ASP A 8 8.66 -7.97 11.52
CA ASP A 8 9.41 -7.82 10.28
C ASP A 8 8.47 -7.28 9.18
N PRO A 9 8.69 -6.06 8.69
CA PRO A 9 7.88 -5.48 7.62
C PRO A 9 7.78 -6.36 6.37
N GLN A 10 8.82 -7.13 6.04
CA GLN A 10 8.78 -8.04 4.90
C GLN A 10 7.80 -9.19 5.11
N ARG A 11 7.64 -9.67 6.35
CA ARG A 11 6.68 -10.75 6.67
C ARG A 11 5.25 -10.29 6.48
N HIS A 12 4.92 -9.11 7.00
CA HIS A 12 3.61 -8.49 6.80
C HIS A 12 3.33 -8.27 5.30
N LEU A 13 4.31 -7.75 4.54
CA LEU A 13 4.16 -7.58 3.09
C LEU A 13 3.86 -8.91 2.37
N ASN A 14 4.58 -9.99 2.73
CA ASN A 14 4.39 -11.31 2.13
C ASN A 14 3.03 -11.91 2.51
N LEU A 15 2.62 -11.76 3.77
CA LEU A 15 1.34 -12.27 4.26
C LEU A 15 0.17 -11.52 3.62
N GLY A 16 0.27 -10.19 3.49
CA GLY A 16 -0.69 -9.39 2.76
C GLY A 16 -0.82 -9.82 1.29
N ASN A 17 0.30 -10.12 0.62
CA ASN A 17 0.26 -10.66 -0.75
C ASN A 17 -0.47 -12.00 -0.83
N TRP A 18 -0.24 -12.88 0.14
CA TRP A 18 -0.94 -14.16 0.20
C TRP A 18 -2.44 -13.98 0.42
N TYR A 19 -2.86 -13.11 1.35
CA TYR A 19 -4.27 -12.78 1.56
C TYR A 19 -4.91 -12.19 0.31
N LEU A 20 -4.24 -11.24 -0.35
CA LEU A 20 -4.74 -10.59 -1.55
C LEU A 20 -4.92 -11.59 -2.71
N GLN A 21 -3.99 -12.52 -2.88
CA GLN A 21 -4.08 -13.59 -3.89
C GLN A 21 -5.30 -14.50 -3.65
N ARG A 22 -5.70 -14.69 -2.39
CA ARG A 22 -6.88 -15.47 -2.00
C ARG A 22 -8.19 -14.67 -2.04
N GLY A 23 -8.14 -13.39 -2.40
CA GLY A 23 -9.31 -12.50 -2.36
C GLY A 23 -9.71 -12.07 -0.94
N LEU A 24 -8.88 -12.34 0.06
CA LEU A 24 -9.05 -11.91 1.45
C LEU A 24 -8.55 -10.47 1.57
N VAL A 25 -9.33 -9.53 1.01
CA VAL A 25 -8.89 -8.15 0.78
C VAL A 25 -8.73 -7.37 2.10
N ASP A 26 -9.58 -7.63 3.11
CA ASP A 26 -9.50 -6.91 4.39
C ASP A 26 -8.25 -7.30 5.18
N GLU A 27 -7.96 -8.59 5.24
CA GLU A 27 -6.74 -9.13 5.86
C GLU A 27 -5.50 -8.62 5.14
N ALA A 28 -5.51 -8.57 3.81
CA ALA A 28 -4.44 -7.96 3.05
C ALA A 28 -4.20 -6.50 3.42
N ILE A 29 -5.26 -5.70 3.55
CA ILE A 29 -5.18 -4.29 3.97
C ILE A 29 -4.56 -4.18 5.37
N MET A 30 -4.97 -5.03 6.32
CA MET A 30 -4.41 -5.04 7.67
C MET A 30 -2.90 -5.27 7.64
N GLU A 31 -2.44 -6.30 6.94
CA GLU A 31 -1.02 -6.64 6.85
C GLU A 31 -0.19 -5.54 6.19
N TYR A 32 -0.67 -4.95 5.09
CA TYR A 32 0.07 -3.87 4.45
C TYR A 32 0.12 -2.59 5.31
N ARG A 33 -0.92 -2.32 6.12
CA ARG A 33 -0.89 -1.21 7.09
C ARG A 33 0.13 -1.42 8.19
N GLU A 34 0.35 -2.67 8.62
CA GLU A 34 1.40 -2.98 9.60
C GLU A 34 2.80 -2.64 9.08
N VAL A 35 3.05 -2.82 7.77
CA VAL A 35 4.31 -2.35 7.15
C VAL A 35 4.48 -0.84 7.34
N SER A 36 3.46 -0.05 7.00
CA SER A 36 3.50 1.40 7.18
C SER A 36 3.64 1.79 8.66
N ARG A 37 3.00 1.05 9.58
CA ARG A 37 3.13 1.26 11.04
C ARG A 37 4.56 1.01 11.52
N LEU A 38 5.21 -0.04 11.06
CA LEU A 38 6.58 -0.38 11.45
C LEU A 38 7.61 0.64 10.93
N PHE A 39 7.30 1.32 9.83
CA PHE A 39 8.12 2.39 9.27
C PHE A 39 7.63 3.81 9.63
N SER A 40 6.69 3.97 10.57
CA SER A 40 6.07 5.27 10.91
C SER A 40 6.99 6.27 11.64
N GLY A 41 8.28 5.94 11.76
CA GLY A 41 9.30 6.80 12.34
C GLY A 41 9.87 7.79 11.33
N ASP A 42 11.11 8.19 11.56
CA ASP A 42 11.84 9.06 10.63
C ASP A 42 12.22 8.29 9.35
N VAL A 43 11.34 8.39 8.35
CA VAL A 43 11.51 7.70 7.06
C VAL A 43 12.81 8.07 6.34
N SER A 44 13.44 9.21 6.65
CA SER A 44 14.72 9.62 6.06
C SER A 44 15.89 8.72 6.44
N LYS A 45 15.73 7.92 7.51
CA LYS A 45 16.74 6.98 8.00
C LYS A 45 16.60 5.58 7.42
N LEU A 46 15.59 5.35 6.58
CA LEU A 46 15.37 4.06 5.96
C LEU A 46 16.51 3.72 4.99
N LYS A 47 16.90 2.46 4.99
CA LYS A 47 17.78 1.90 3.98
C LYS A 47 16.99 1.72 2.69
N ARG A 48 17.71 1.65 1.56
CA ARG A 48 17.10 1.42 0.23
C ARG A 48 16.10 0.24 0.20
N ASN A 49 16.43 -0.87 0.88
CA ASN A 49 15.53 -2.02 0.95
C ASN A 49 14.23 -1.70 1.71
N GLU A 50 14.32 -0.93 2.81
CA GLU A 50 13.17 -0.54 3.62
C GLU A 50 12.26 0.43 2.86
N TYR A 51 12.83 1.36 2.10
CA TYR A 51 12.07 2.19 1.15
C TYR A 51 11.32 1.34 0.12
N ASN A 52 11.97 0.32 -0.46
CA ASN A 52 11.30 -0.57 -1.41
C ASN A 52 10.14 -1.33 -0.76
N ILE A 53 10.31 -1.83 0.47
CA ILE A 53 9.25 -2.54 1.20
C ILE A 53 8.09 -1.59 1.50
N LEU A 54 8.38 -0.39 2.03
CA LEU A 54 7.37 0.61 2.36
C LEU A 54 6.60 1.08 1.10
N GLY A 55 7.31 1.44 0.04
CA GLY A 55 6.72 1.81 -1.25
C GLY A 55 5.85 0.70 -1.81
N THR A 56 6.35 -0.54 -1.81
CA THR A 56 5.56 -1.71 -2.26
C THR A 56 4.31 -1.90 -1.40
N ALA A 57 4.38 -1.74 -0.09
CA ALA A 57 3.20 -1.86 0.77
C ALA A 57 2.14 -0.79 0.46
N HIS A 58 2.54 0.46 0.24
CA HIS A 58 1.63 1.52 -0.21
C HIS A 58 1.01 1.22 -1.57
N LEU A 59 1.78 0.72 -2.54
CA LEU A 59 1.23 0.26 -3.83
C LEU A 59 0.20 -0.86 -3.65
N LYS A 60 0.48 -1.82 -2.77
CA LYS A 60 -0.43 -2.94 -2.50
C LYS A 60 -1.68 -2.50 -1.75
N LEU A 61 -1.60 -1.54 -0.84
CA LEU A 61 -2.77 -0.90 -0.23
C LEU A 61 -3.63 -0.22 -1.28
N ALA A 62 -3.03 0.51 -2.22
CA ALA A 62 -3.77 1.13 -3.31
C ALA A 62 -4.56 0.08 -4.12
N ILE A 63 -3.92 -1.02 -4.50
CA ILE A 63 -4.56 -2.14 -5.22
C ILE A 63 -5.66 -2.80 -4.38
N ALA A 64 -5.46 -2.97 -3.07
CA ALA A 64 -6.48 -3.55 -2.21
C ALA A 64 -7.70 -2.62 -2.05
N TYR A 65 -7.47 -1.30 -1.92
CA TYR A 65 -8.54 -0.31 -1.87
C TYR A 65 -9.29 -0.16 -3.21
N THR A 66 -8.62 -0.29 -4.36
CA THR A 66 -9.35 -0.33 -5.65
C THR A 66 -10.28 -1.53 -5.74
N LYS A 67 -9.88 -2.71 -5.22
CA LYS A 67 -10.75 -3.89 -5.13
C LYS A 67 -11.97 -3.67 -4.22
N LYS A 68 -11.85 -2.82 -3.19
CA LYS A 68 -12.98 -2.40 -2.34
C LYS A 68 -13.83 -1.28 -2.97
N GLY A 69 -13.37 -0.67 -4.06
CA GLY A 69 -14.00 0.53 -4.63
C GLY A 69 -13.80 1.78 -3.78
N TRP A 70 -12.80 1.79 -2.90
CA TRP A 70 -12.44 2.91 -2.04
C TRP A 70 -11.43 3.81 -2.74
N TRP A 71 -11.89 4.48 -3.79
CA TRP A 71 -11.03 5.17 -4.77
C TRP A 71 -10.17 6.27 -4.18
N GLU A 72 -10.70 7.08 -3.25
CA GLU A 72 -9.94 8.15 -2.58
C GLU A 72 -8.76 7.59 -1.76
N TYR A 73 -9.03 6.53 -0.98
CA TYR A 73 -7.97 5.85 -0.23
C TYR A 73 -6.96 5.20 -1.17
N ALA A 74 -7.42 4.58 -2.26
CA ALA A 74 -6.53 4.00 -3.25
C ALA A 74 -5.61 5.05 -3.89
N LEU A 75 -6.15 6.22 -4.24
CA LEU A 75 -5.39 7.33 -4.82
C LEU A 75 -4.31 7.85 -3.86
N ASN A 76 -4.68 8.07 -2.60
CA ASN A 76 -3.74 8.52 -1.58
C ASN A 76 -2.57 7.55 -1.39
N GLU A 77 -2.84 6.25 -1.31
CA GLU A 77 -1.78 5.25 -1.15
C GLU A 77 -0.92 5.11 -2.41
N ALA A 78 -1.50 5.21 -3.60
CA ALA A 78 -0.74 5.17 -4.85
C ALA A 78 0.21 6.37 -4.96
N LYS A 79 -0.24 7.57 -4.59
CA LYS A 79 0.59 8.78 -4.53
C LYS A 79 1.74 8.64 -3.53
N ARG A 80 1.47 8.15 -2.31
CA ARG A 80 2.51 7.87 -1.31
C ARG A 80 3.55 6.88 -1.82
N SER A 81 3.11 5.81 -2.48
CA SER A 81 4.02 4.84 -3.10
C SER A 81 4.93 5.49 -4.15
N PHE A 82 4.37 6.35 -4.99
CA PHE A 82 5.13 7.09 -6.00
C PHE A 82 6.12 8.07 -5.38
N GLU A 83 5.74 8.78 -4.30
CA GLU A 83 6.64 9.67 -3.56
C GLU A 83 7.84 8.93 -2.93
N ILE A 84 7.60 7.72 -2.40
CA ILE A 84 8.63 6.88 -1.78
C ILE A 84 9.55 6.24 -2.82
N THR A 85 8.96 5.57 -3.81
CA THR A 85 9.68 4.87 -4.88
C THR A 85 9.02 5.16 -6.21
N PRO A 86 9.41 6.24 -6.90
CA PRO A 86 8.87 6.58 -8.20
C PRO A 86 9.08 5.44 -9.19
N ASN A 87 7.99 4.92 -9.75
CA ASN A 87 8.02 3.89 -10.78
C ASN A 87 6.78 4.00 -11.68
N LYS A 88 6.88 3.37 -12.86
CA LYS A 88 5.85 3.42 -13.89
C LYS A 88 4.52 2.82 -13.40
N ASP A 89 4.55 1.69 -12.71
CA ASP A 89 3.33 1.00 -12.25
C ASP A 89 2.49 1.88 -11.31
N CYS A 90 3.13 2.65 -10.44
CA CYS A 90 2.45 3.60 -9.56
C CYS A 90 1.83 4.75 -10.36
N HIS A 91 2.56 5.31 -11.33
CA HIS A 91 2.07 6.39 -12.18
C HIS A 91 0.84 5.97 -13.00
N ASP A 92 0.89 4.77 -13.59
CA ASP A 92 -0.22 4.22 -14.37
C ASP A 92 -1.43 3.95 -13.46
N LEU A 93 -1.21 3.43 -12.25
CA LEU A 93 -2.27 3.20 -11.28
C LEU A 93 -2.95 4.50 -10.81
N ILE A 94 -2.18 5.56 -10.53
CA ILE A 94 -2.72 6.88 -10.17
C ILE A 94 -3.63 7.39 -11.28
N SER A 95 -3.15 7.33 -12.53
CA SER A 95 -3.90 7.80 -13.70
C SER A 95 -5.24 7.07 -13.85
N LEU A 96 -5.23 5.73 -13.73
CA LEU A 96 -6.45 4.91 -13.78
C LEU A 96 -7.44 5.22 -12.65
N ILE A 97 -6.94 5.48 -11.43
CA ILE A 97 -7.80 5.84 -10.29
C ILE A 97 -8.41 7.23 -10.48
N ASP A 98 -7.63 8.21 -10.94
CA ASP A 98 -8.12 9.57 -11.21
C ASP A 98 -9.20 9.60 -12.31
N GLU A 99 -9.01 8.84 -13.38
CA GLU A 99 -10.04 8.65 -14.42
C GLU A 99 -11.32 8.05 -13.81
N LYS A 100 -11.19 7.03 -12.96
CA LYS A 100 -12.33 6.36 -12.33
C LYS A 100 -13.11 7.28 -11.40
N ILE A 101 -12.41 8.10 -10.61
CA ILE A 101 -13.01 9.10 -9.72
C ILE A 101 -13.76 10.14 -10.55
N THR A 102 -13.13 10.68 -11.60
CA THR A 102 -13.73 11.67 -12.50
C THR A 102 -15.00 11.13 -13.15
N MET A 103 -14.98 9.90 -13.67
CA MET A 103 -16.16 9.26 -14.26
C MET A 103 -17.30 9.11 -13.24
N LYS A 104 -17.00 8.77 -11.99
CA LYS A 104 -18.02 8.64 -10.93
C LYS A 104 -18.65 9.98 -10.57
N THR A 105 -17.85 11.04 -10.51
CA THR A 105 -18.35 12.39 -10.20
C THR A 105 -19.27 12.92 -11.29
N ASN A 106 -19.01 12.58 -12.56
CA ASN A 106 -19.82 13.02 -13.69
C ASN A 106 -21.17 12.27 -13.84
N ILE A 107 -21.40 11.20 -13.07
CA ILE A 107 -22.61 10.37 -13.13
C ILE A 107 -23.56 10.68 -11.94
N ASN A 108 -23.12 11.47 -10.96
CA ASN A 108 -23.90 11.91 -9.80
C ASN A 108 -24.47 13.32 -10.00
#